data_AF-A0AAV0YBX2-F1
#
_entry.id   AF-A0AAV0YBX2-F1
#
_cell.length_a   1.000
_cell.length_b   1.000
_cell.length_c   1.000
_cell.angle_alpha   90.00
_cell.angle_beta   90.00
_cell.angle_gamma   90.00
#
_symmetry.space_group_name_H-M   'P 1'
#
loop_
_entity.id
_entity.type
_entity.pdbx_description
1 polymer ?
#
loop_
_entity_poly.entity_id
_entity_poly.type
_entity_poly.pdbx_seq_one_letter_code
_entity_poly.pdbx_strand_id
1 'polypeptide(L)'
;MLSTCHGDQFQNTGKTDRKGNTITKPKMILDYNNTKQGIDVSDQLSSYYNPQRKSLVWYKKVAMELLFGITVVNSMIIFNKQVNKKLTLLSFTESLSRSILCTEVTDKSESVNIQKNISTHFLEQFDRQNGKIQRKRCHAPKKKSQSY
;
A
#
# COMPACT_ATOMS: atom_id res chain seq x y z
N MET A 1 -13.99 27.27 15.72
CA MET A 1 -13.73 26.96 14.30
C MET A 1 -13.95 28.24 13.53
N LEU A 2 -13.12 28.56 12.54
CA LEU A 2 -13.22 29.78 11.75
C LEU A 2 -13.61 29.41 10.32
N SER A 3 -14.51 30.16 9.69
CA SER A 3 -14.76 30.02 8.25
C SER A 3 -15.18 31.35 7.65
N THR A 4 -14.87 31.51 6.37
CA THR A 4 -15.21 32.69 5.56
C THR A 4 -16.48 32.50 4.72
N CYS A 5 -17.07 31.30 4.69
CA CYS A 5 -18.20 30.96 3.82
C CYS A 5 -19.48 30.54 4.55
N HIS A 6 -19.40 30.16 5.83
CA HIS A 6 -20.56 29.77 6.64
C HIS A 6 -21.03 30.93 7.52
N GLY A 7 -22.34 31.19 7.53
CA GLY A 7 -23.00 32.05 8.51
C GLY A 7 -23.39 31.32 9.79
N ASP A 8 -24.25 31.93 10.61
CA ASP A 8 -24.74 31.38 11.90
C ASP A 8 -25.85 30.33 11.73
N GLN A 9 -25.67 29.41 10.78
CA GLN A 9 -26.66 28.37 10.49
C GLN A 9 -26.40 27.13 11.33
N PHE A 10 -27.46 26.59 11.93
CA PHE A 10 -27.43 25.28 12.60
C PHE A 10 -28.10 24.23 11.72
N GLN A 11 -27.55 23.02 11.75
CA GLN A 11 -28.07 21.88 11.02
C GLN A 11 -28.21 20.67 11.94
N ASN A 12 -29.26 19.90 11.69
CA ASN A 12 -29.52 18.66 12.40
C ASN A 12 -28.48 17.59 12.00
N THR A 13 -27.91 16.91 12.99
CA THR A 13 -26.86 15.90 12.76
C THR A 13 -27.40 14.51 12.39
N GLY A 14 -28.72 14.31 12.40
CA GLY A 14 -29.36 13.01 12.23
C GLY A 14 -29.15 12.06 13.43
N LYS A 15 -28.50 12.53 14.49
CA LYS A 15 -28.27 11.79 15.73
C LYS A 15 -29.17 12.32 16.85
N THR A 16 -29.59 11.43 17.73
CA THR A 16 -30.35 11.76 18.92
C THR A 16 -29.50 11.59 20.17
N ASP A 17 -29.74 12.42 21.17
CA ASP A 17 -29.21 12.22 22.53
C ASP A 17 -29.93 11.03 23.19
N ARG A 18 -29.41 10.55 24.31
CA ARG A 18 -30.00 9.49 25.14
C ARG A 18 -31.45 9.79 25.56
N LYS A 19 -31.83 11.07 25.60
CA LYS A 19 -33.19 11.54 25.89
C LYS A 19 -34.12 11.60 24.66
N GLY A 20 -33.65 11.19 23.48
CA GLY A 20 -34.40 11.23 22.22
C GLY A 20 -34.40 12.59 21.50
N ASN A 21 -33.84 13.63 22.12
CA ASN A 21 -33.74 14.96 21.51
C ASN A 21 -32.75 14.96 20.35
N THR A 22 -33.09 15.62 19.26
CA THR A 22 -32.20 15.66 18.11
C THR A 22 -31.03 16.62 18.34
N ILE A 23 -29.82 16.15 18.03
CA ILE A 23 -28.60 16.92 18.21
C ILE A 23 -28.42 17.83 17.00
N THR A 24 -28.42 19.15 17.24
CA THR A 24 -28.07 20.16 16.24
C THR A 24 -26.64 20.63 16.46
N LYS A 25 -25.95 20.96 15.37
CA LYS A 25 -24.61 21.54 15.39
C LYS A 25 -24.52 22.67 14.36
N PRO A 26 -23.63 23.67 14.56
CA PRO A 26 -23.35 24.65 13.52
C PRO A 26 -22.97 23.96 12.21
N LYS A 27 -23.56 24.41 11.11
CA LYS A 27 -23.35 23.84 9.77
C LYS A 27 -21.86 23.78 9.41
N MET A 28 -21.12 24.85 9.72
CA MET A 28 -19.68 24.93 9.54
C MET A 28 -18.91 23.73 10.12
N ILE A 29 -19.33 23.24 11.30
CA ILE A 29 -18.66 22.11 11.97
C ILE A 29 -18.95 20.80 11.24
N LEU A 30 -20.17 20.64 10.71
CA LEU A 30 -20.53 19.45 9.94
C LEU A 30 -19.78 19.39 8.62
N ASP A 31 -19.76 20.50 7.89
CA ASP A 31 -19.08 20.60 6.59
C ASP A 31 -17.56 20.40 6.75
N TYR A 32 -16.95 20.97 7.78
CA TYR A 32 -15.55 20.71 8.11
C TYR A 32 -15.28 19.23 8.42
N ASN A 33 -16.12 18.60 9.25
CA ASN A 33 -15.92 17.19 9.60
C ASN A 33 -16.11 16.25 8.41
N ASN A 34 -17.02 16.58 7.50
CA ASN A 34 -17.25 15.82 6.27
C ASN A 34 -16.06 15.94 5.30
N THR A 35 -15.47 17.13 5.19
CA THR A 35 -14.40 17.41 4.24
C THR A 35 -13.01 16.97 4.74
N LYS A 36 -12.72 17.12 6.04
CA LYS A 36 -11.40 16.79 6.59
C LYS A 36 -11.06 15.30 6.50
N GLN A 37 -12.07 14.43 6.46
CA GLN A 37 -11.91 12.97 6.48
C GLN A 37 -11.11 12.45 5.26
N GLY A 38 -11.08 13.20 4.15
CA GLY A 38 -10.39 12.77 2.93
C GLY A 38 -8.90 12.50 3.13
N ILE A 39 -8.22 13.28 3.98
CA ILE A 39 -6.80 13.12 4.27
C ILE A 39 -6.57 11.81 5.04
N ASP A 40 -7.33 11.61 6.13
CA ASP A 40 -7.24 10.41 6.95
C ASP A 40 -7.48 9.14 6.12
N VAL A 41 -8.46 9.18 5.20
CA VAL A 41 -8.77 8.05 4.32
C VAL A 41 -7.64 7.81 3.31
N SER A 42 -7.06 8.87 2.75
CA SER A 42 -5.91 8.75 1.83
C SER A 42 -4.71 8.11 2.52
N ASP A 43 -4.35 8.58 3.72
CA ASP A 43 -3.25 8.04 4.52
C ASP A 43 -3.52 6.59 4.94
N GLN A 44 -4.76 6.29 5.31
CA GLN A 44 -5.18 4.93 5.62
C GLN A 44 -5.00 4.00 4.41
N LEU A 45 -5.45 4.41 3.23
CA LEU A 45 -5.31 3.62 1.99
C LEU A 45 -3.85 3.40 1.62
N SER A 46 -2.98 4.41 1.75
CA SER A 46 -1.56 4.27 1.45
C SER A 46 -0.85 3.34 2.44
N SER A 47 -1.31 3.28 3.70
CA SER A 47 -0.71 2.47 4.75
C SER A 47 -0.93 0.95 4.61
N TYR A 48 -2.07 0.52 4.02
CA TYR A 48 -2.47 -0.90 4.05
C TYR A 48 -1.50 -1.85 3.32
N TYR A 49 -1.02 -1.46 2.15
CA TYR A 49 -0.14 -2.29 1.30
C TYR A 49 1.19 -1.59 1.01
N ASN A 50 1.71 -0.86 1.99
CA ASN A 50 2.94 -0.10 1.83
C ASN A 50 4.17 -1.04 1.74
N PRO A 51 4.93 -1.06 0.62
CA PRO A 51 6.11 -1.92 0.47
C PRO A 51 7.36 -1.37 1.16
N GLN A 52 7.28 -0.21 1.82
CA GLN A 52 8.40 0.46 2.47
C GLN A 52 9.16 -0.48 3.43
N ARG A 53 10.48 -0.54 3.26
CA ARG A 53 11.41 -1.29 4.13
C ARG A 53 12.30 -0.33 4.91
N LYS A 54 12.87 -0.82 6.02
CA LYS A 54 13.89 -0.06 6.79
C LYS A 54 15.06 0.27 5.87
N SER A 55 15.40 1.55 5.76
CA SER A 55 16.53 2.05 4.98
C SER A 55 17.20 3.20 5.72
N LEU A 56 18.51 3.32 5.61
CA LEU A 56 19.29 4.46 6.11
C LEU A 56 19.17 5.68 5.19
N VAL A 57 18.61 5.49 3.99
CA VAL A 57 18.59 6.49 2.92
C VAL A 57 17.19 7.07 2.79
N TRP A 58 17.00 8.32 3.22
CA TRP A 58 15.68 8.94 3.38
C TRP A 58 14.89 9.06 2.07
N TYR A 59 15.55 9.36 0.94
CA TYR A 59 14.86 9.55 -0.34
C TYR A 59 14.21 8.26 -0.84
N LYS A 60 14.74 7.08 -0.46
CA LYS A 60 14.11 5.79 -0.79
C LYS A 60 12.74 5.64 -0.13
N LYS A 61 12.57 6.21 1.07
CA LYS A 61 11.28 6.24 1.77
C LYS A 61 10.26 7.05 0.97
N VAL A 62 10.65 8.26 0.55
CA VAL A 62 9.81 9.15 -0.26
C VAL A 62 9.44 8.50 -1.60
N ALA A 63 10.42 7.89 -2.28
CA ALA A 63 10.17 7.21 -3.55
C ALA A 63 9.17 6.06 -3.42
N MET A 64 9.25 5.26 -2.35
CA MET A 64 8.30 4.16 -2.11
C MET A 64 6.89 4.67 -1.82
N GLU A 65 6.76 5.71 -0.99
CA GLU A 65 5.46 6.31 -0.70
C GLU A 65 4.83 6.93 -1.96
N LEU A 66 5.64 7.61 -2.78
CA LEU A 66 5.17 8.18 -4.04
C LEU A 66 4.72 7.10 -5.02
N LEU A 67 5.53 6.06 -5.23
CA LEU A 67 5.30 5.02 -6.25
C LEU A 67 4.26 3.96 -5.87
N PHE A 68 4.02 3.73 -4.58
CA PHE A 68 3.12 2.66 -4.14
C PHE A 68 2.01 3.16 -3.23
N GLY A 69 2.25 4.19 -2.42
CA GLY A 69 1.21 4.81 -1.60
C GLY A 69 0.29 5.69 -2.45
N ILE A 70 0.87 6.65 -3.19
CA ILE A 70 0.11 7.68 -3.89
C ILE A 70 -0.37 7.21 -5.26
N THR A 71 0.54 6.78 -6.14
CA THR A 71 0.21 6.47 -7.55
C THR A 71 -0.69 5.24 -7.68
N VAL A 72 -0.49 4.19 -6.87
CA VAL A 72 -1.30 2.96 -6.94
C VAL A 72 -2.71 3.22 -6.45
N VAL A 73 -2.87 3.95 -5.33
CA VAL A 73 -4.20 4.32 -4.82
C VAL A 73 -4.93 5.22 -5.81
N ASN A 74 -4.26 6.24 -6.35
CA ASN A 74 -4.86 7.14 -7.35
C ASN A 74 -5.23 6.42 -8.65
N SER A 75 -4.38 5.52 -9.14
CA SER A 75 -4.69 4.74 -10.34
C SER A 75 -5.88 3.79 -10.13
N MET A 76 -6.01 3.17 -8.94
CA MET A 76 -7.20 2.40 -8.58
C MET A 76 -8.46 3.26 -8.59
N ILE A 77 -8.40 4.47 -8.01
CA ILE A 77 -9.55 5.40 -7.96
C ILE A 77 -9.98 5.79 -9.38
N ILE A 78 -9.03 6.15 -10.24
CA ILE A 78 -9.29 6.49 -11.65
C ILE A 78 -9.89 5.30 -12.38
N PHE A 79 -9.32 4.10 -12.22
CA PHE A 79 -9.81 2.88 -12.83
C PHE A 79 -11.26 2.58 -12.42
N ASN A 80 -11.54 2.61 -11.11
CA ASN A 80 -12.87 2.37 -10.57
C ASN A 80 -13.89 3.38 -11.11
N LYS A 81 -13.49 4.65 -11.29
CA LYS A 81 -14.32 5.71 -11.86
C LYS A 81 -14.60 5.49 -13.34
N GLN A 82 -13.62 5.03 -14.12
CA GLN A 82 -13.77 4.81 -15.56
C GLN A 82 -14.58 3.56 -15.88
N VAL A 83 -14.32 2.44 -15.19
CA VAL A 83 -14.95 1.14 -15.45
C VAL A 83 -16.29 1.00 -14.71
N ASN A 84 -16.61 1.95 -13.84
CA ASN A 84 -17.78 1.92 -12.95
C ASN A 84 -17.87 0.62 -12.14
N LYS A 85 -16.70 0.11 -11.76
CA LYS A 85 -16.53 -1.07 -10.90
C LYS A 85 -15.90 -0.64 -9.59
N LYS A 86 -16.19 -1.38 -8.52
CA LYS A 86 -15.56 -1.19 -7.21
C LYS A 86 -14.56 -2.32 -6.96
N LEU A 87 -13.36 -2.19 -7.51
CA LEU A 87 -12.26 -3.06 -7.09
C LEU A 87 -11.75 -2.62 -5.71
N THR A 88 -11.45 -3.61 -4.88
CA THR A 88 -10.74 -3.39 -3.61
C THR A 88 -9.26 -3.15 -3.88
N LEU A 89 -8.61 -2.42 -2.99
CA LEU A 89 -7.18 -2.14 -3.09
C LEU A 89 -6.34 -3.43 -3.19
N LEU A 90 -6.71 -4.49 -2.46
CA LEU A 90 -6.09 -5.80 -2.56
C LEU A 90 -6.16 -6.37 -3.98
N SER A 91 -7.37 -6.46 -4.53
CA SER A 91 -7.59 -7.05 -5.87
C SER A 91 -6.85 -6.26 -6.95
N PHE A 92 -6.87 -4.93 -6.85
CA PHE A 92 -6.20 -4.06 -7.80
C PHE A 92 -4.67 -4.21 -7.72
N THR A 93 -4.11 -4.20 -6.51
CA THR A 93 -2.65 -4.37 -6.32
C THR A 93 -2.16 -5.75 -6.72
N GLU A 94 -2.96 -6.80 -6.49
CA GLU A 94 -2.64 -8.14 -6.95
C GLU A 94 -2.62 -8.22 -8.48
N SER A 95 -3.67 -7.74 -9.16
CA SER A 95 -3.72 -7.72 -10.62
C SER A 95 -2.59 -6.87 -11.22
N LEU A 96 -2.30 -5.71 -10.62
CA LEU A 96 -1.19 -4.86 -11.03
C LEU A 96 0.15 -5.58 -10.89
N SER A 97 0.37 -6.26 -9.76
CA SER A 97 1.61 -7.01 -9.50
C SER A 97 1.78 -8.15 -10.50
N ARG A 98 0.71 -8.90 -10.79
CA ARG A 98 0.73 -9.98 -11.78
C ARG A 98 1.04 -9.46 -13.19
N SER A 99 0.44 -8.34 -13.56
CA SER A 99 0.68 -7.68 -14.86
C SER A 99 2.13 -7.22 -15.00
N ILE A 100 2.69 -6.56 -13.98
CA ILE A 100 4.09 -6.10 -14.00
C ILE A 100 5.08 -7.27 -14.04
N LEU A 101 4.79 -8.35 -13.31
CA LEU A 101 5.65 -9.52 -13.22
C LEU A 101 5.46 -10.51 -14.38
N CYS A 102 4.55 -10.23 -15.32
CA CYS A 102 4.14 -11.13 -16.39
C CYS A 102 3.79 -12.54 -15.87
N THR A 103 3.22 -12.64 -14.66
CA THR A 103 2.76 -13.89 -14.08
C THR A 103 1.30 -14.09 -14.45
N GLU A 104 1.06 -14.38 -15.72
CA GLU A 104 -0.20 -14.96 -16.15
C GLU A 104 -0.29 -16.38 -15.57
N VAL A 105 -1.05 -16.54 -14.49
CA VAL A 105 -1.48 -17.87 -14.08
C VAL A 105 -2.65 -18.20 -15.00
N THR A 106 -2.34 -18.80 -16.15
CA THR A 106 -3.33 -19.60 -16.84
C THR A 106 -3.69 -20.75 -15.91
N ASP A 107 -4.97 -20.89 -15.52
CA ASP A 107 -5.51 -22.03 -14.78
C ASP A 107 -5.46 -23.35 -15.58
N LYS A 108 -4.50 -23.49 -16.49
CA LYS A 108 -4.12 -24.72 -17.14
C LYS A 108 -2.75 -25.09 -16.65
N SER A 109 -2.70 -26.25 -16.02
CA SER A 109 -1.51 -27.03 -15.70
C SER A 109 -0.54 -27.10 -16.88
N GLU A 110 0.32 -26.11 -17.02
CA GLU A 110 1.49 -26.18 -17.88
C GLU A 110 2.57 -25.34 -17.21
N SER A 111 3.63 -26.04 -16.80
CA SER A 111 4.82 -25.47 -16.21
C SER A 111 5.39 -24.38 -17.12
N VAL A 112 5.11 -23.12 -16.81
CA VAL A 112 5.77 -21.98 -17.46
C VAL A 112 7.25 -22.08 -17.10
N ASN A 113 8.06 -22.54 -18.06
CA ASN A 113 9.51 -22.48 -18.00
C ASN A 113 9.94 -21.03 -18.22
N ILE A 114 9.70 -20.20 -17.20
CA ILE A 114 10.42 -18.94 -17.06
C ILE A 114 11.86 -19.40 -16.86
N GLN A 115 12.74 -19.14 -17.84
CA GLN A 115 14.19 -19.21 -17.65
C GLN A 115 14.57 -18.15 -16.62
N LYS A 116 14.27 -18.47 -15.37
CA LYS A 116 14.72 -17.80 -14.17
C LYS A 116 16.21 -18.01 -14.15
N ASN A 117 16.97 -17.04 -14.66
CA ASN A 117 18.34 -16.78 -14.19
C ASN A 117 18.27 -16.26 -12.74
N ILE A 118 17.46 -16.91 -11.89
CA ILE A 118 17.52 -16.75 -10.45
C ILE A 118 18.75 -17.55 -10.09
N SER A 119 19.86 -16.85 -9.88
CA SER A 119 20.95 -17.42 -9.09
C SER A 119 20.30 -17.91 -7.80
N THR A 120 20.25 -19.23 -7.62
CA THR A 120 19.62 -19.86 -6.47
C THR A 120 20.42 -19.43 -5.24
N HIS A 121 19.89 -18.47 -4.49
CA HIS A 121 20.53 -18.00 -3.27
C HIS A 121 20.22 -19.00 -2.16
N PHE A 122 21.27 -19.56 -1.56
CA PHE A 122 21.14 -20.41 -0.39
C PHE A 122 21.56 -19.64 0.87
N LEU A 123 20.91 -19.94 1.98
CA LEU A 123 21.32 -19.43 3.29
C LEU A 123 22.48 -20.27 3.80
N GLU A 124 23.68 -19.73 3.72
CA GLU A 124 24.87 -20.38 4.26
C GLU A 124 25.00 -20.06 5.75
N GLN A 125 25.16 -21.10 6.57
CA GLN A 125 25.32 -20.99 8.01
C GLN A 125 26.82 -21.19 8.33
N PHE A 126 27.47 -20.15 8.84
CA PHE A 126 28.86 -20.22 9.29
C PHE A 126 28.95 -20.78 10.71
N ASP A 127 30.01 -21.53 10.99
CA ASP A 127 30.28 -22.10 12.29
C ASP A 127 30.57 -21.03 13.36
N ARG A 128 30.16 -21.36 14.59
CA ARG A 128 30.27 -20.48 15.76
C ARG A 128 31.74 -20.34 16.16
N GLN A 129 32.37 -19.20 15.90
CA GLN A 129 33.55 -18.80 16.65
C GLN A 129 33.15 -17.79 17.75
N ASN A 130 33.44 -18.14 19.00
CA ASN A 130 33.36 -17.28 20.19
C ASN A 130 31.95 -16.83 20.63
N GLY A 131 30.95 -17.70 20.52
CA GLY A 131 29.66 -17.55 21.26
C GLY A 131 28.75 -16.40 20.83
N LYS A 132 29.11 -15.60 19.81
CA LYS A 132 28.24 -14.55 19.27
C LYS A 132 27.44 -15.05 18.07
N ILE A 133 26.14 -14.78 18.04
CA ILE A 133 25.24 -15.14 16.94
C ILE A 133 25.63 -14.33 15.70
N GLN A 134 26.18 -14.97 14.67
CA GLN A 134 26.38 -14.33 13.36
C GLN A 134 25.15 -14.48 12.48
N ARG A 135 24.80 -13.40 11.75
CA ARG A 135 23.63 -13.33 10.85
C ARG A 135 23.87 -14.18 9.61
N LYS A 136 22.86 -14.97 9.21
CA LYS A 136 22.85 -15.73 7.94
C LYS A 136 22.98 -14.75 6.75
N ARG A 137 23.89 -15.02 5.81
CA ARG A 137 24.03 -14.26 4.55
C ARG A 137 23.51 -15.10 3.38
N CYS A 138 22.84 -14.45 2.43
CA CYS A 138 22.46 -15.09 1.18
C CYS A 138 23.68 -15.18 0.26
N HIS A 139 24.07 -16.38 -0.15
CA HIS A 139 25.17 -16.62 -1.09
C HIS A 139 24.61 -17.13 -2.43
N ALA A 140 25.11 -16.56 -3.54
CA ALA A 140 24.83 -17.02 -4.90
C ALA A 140 26.02 -17.84 -5.39
N PRO A 141 25.83 -19.10 -5.85
CA PRO A 141 26.94 -19.91 -6.35
C PRO A 141 27.56 -19.26 -7.58
N LYS A 142 28.90 -19.05 -7.55
CA LYS A 142 29.66 -18.53 -8.69
C LYS A 142 29.60 -19.56 -9.83
N LYS A 143 29.16 -19.15 -11.03
CA LYS A 143 29.25 -19.99 -12.24
C LYS A 143 30.74 -20.28 -12.48
N LYS A 144 31.14 -21.56 -12.48
CA LYS A 144 32.49 -21.96 -12.91
C LYS A 144 32.65 -21.53 -14.37
N SER A 145 33.56 -20.59 -14.63
CA SER A 145 34.02 -20.31 -15.99
C SER A 145 34.71 -21.57 -16.51
N GLN A 146 34.17 -22.17 -17.57
CA GLN A 146 34.91 -23.16 -18.34
C GLN A 146 36.08 -22.44 -18.99
N SER A 147 37.30 -22.78 -18.56
CA SER A 147 38.52 -22.42 -19.25
C SER A 147 38.56 -23.18 -20.57
N TYR A 148 38.69 -22.45 -21.68
CA TYR A 148 39.10 -23.00 -22.98
C TYR A 148 40.59 -23.33 -22.97
#